data_AF-A0A3D9V8B3-F1
#
_entry.id   AF-A0A3D9V8B3-F1
#
_cell.length_a   1.000
_cell.length_b   1.000
_cell.length_c   1.000
_cell.angle_alpha   90.00
_cell.angle_beta   90.00
_cell.angle_gamma   90.00
#
_symmetry.space_group_name_H-M   'P 1'
#
loop_
_entity.id
_entity.type
_entity.pdbx_description
1 polymer ?
#
loop_
_entity_poly.entity_id
_entity_poly.type
_entity_poly.pdbx_seq_one_letter_code
_entity_poly.pdbx_strand_id
1 'polypeptide(L)'
;MSVSVAAIRSKVQGFRVRTPFLRVAALAAPPVLAALVVAPFSVRFEGFWPWDPRVVDLEVYRYTGQVLLEGGDILTARTPRDGLAFIYPPFAALLCVPLVVIPLVALKALWLAATAIVLFAVLYRLGLTGWPLSLVTTGCVFFVEPVRETIGFGQVNVFLMAMVVLDLVPGPRLSGLLVGRRLLPAGVLTGIAAAIKLTPALFAVYLLVARQWRTARWVVLSAGAATLLGLVALPRESIAFWQILLSGDTRTGYTSFLFNQSILSAVLRFLGETGSAHRLGLILSACVALVGAWAAALWHRRGHVLFAVSLCGVATLLASPLSWTHHFVWVVPLAFAIRNRVLPPLVRGLATAFVLWVSAAVFKQMPWGQGVELTYAFGDKLVAAVTPMLGVALVVAAAVTTPRRSTSRTTRPRLETPAVQ
;
A
#
# COMPACT_ATOMS: atom_id res chain seq x y z
N MET A 1 -63.00 -5.53 -22.28
CA MET A 1 -61.56 -5.25 -22.50
C MET A 1 -60.81 -5.42 -21.18
N SER A 2 -60.34 -6.63 -20.86
CA SER A 2 -59.52 -6.89 -19.67
C SER A 2 -58.06 -7.06 -20.10
N VAL A 3 -57.30 -5.97 -20.03
CA VAL A 3 -55.84 -6.04 -20.22
C VAL A 3 -55.27 -6.81 -19.02
N SER A 4 -54.81 -8.03 -19.28
CA SER A 4 -54.23 -8.91 -18.27
C SER A 4 -53.01 -8.27 -17.62
N VAL A 5 -53.02 -8.21 -16.28
CA VAL A 5 -51.93 -7.77 -15.40
C VAL A 5 -50.61 -8.50 -15.71
N ALA A 6 -50.67 -9.65 -16.39
CA ALA A 6 -49.49 -10.39 -16.85
C ALA A 6 -48.67 -9.62 -17.91
N ALA A 7 -49.29 -8.81 -18.76
CA ALA A 7 -48.60 -8.05 -19.82
C ALA A 7 -47.80 -6.84 -19.26
N ILE A 8 -48.14 -6.36 -18.06
CA ILE A 8 -47.39 -5.29 -17.38
C ILE A 8 -46.18 -5.88 -16.64
N ARG A 9 -46.28 -7.11 -16.10
CA ARG A 9 -45.17 -7.75 -15.37
C ARG A 9 -43.98 -8.14 -16.25
N SER A 10 -44.18 -8.42 -17.53
CA SER A 10 -43.08 -8.77 -18.45
C SER A 10 -42.23 -7.56 -18.89
N LYS A 11 -42.75 -6.33 -18.80
CA LYS A 11 -41.97 -5.10 -19.08
C LYS A 11 -41.11 -4.61 -17.90
N VAL A 12 -41.29 -5.17 -16.70
CA VAL A 12 -40.55 -4.73 -15.48
C VAL A 12 -39.30 -5.60 -15.20
N GLN A 13 -39.12 -6.73 -15.90
CA GLN A 13 -37.98 -7.62 -15.67
C GLN A 13 -36.66 -7.16 -16.32
N GLY A 14 -36.65 -6.09 -17.12
CA GLY A 14 -35.45 -5.53 -17.75
C GLY A 14 -34.61 -4.57 -16.92
N PHE A 15 -35.02 -4.22 -15.68
CA PHE A 15 -34.42 -3.07 -14.95
C PHE A 15 -33.67 -3.40 -13.64
N ARG A 16 -33.48 -4.67 -13.29
CA ARG A 16 -32.92 -5.05 -11.97
C ARG A 16 -31.40 -4.88 -11.80
N VAL A 17 -30.66 -4.51 -12.84
CA VAL A 17 -29.18 -4.33 -12.76
C VAL A 17 -28.79 -2.85 -12.49
N ARG A 18 -29.67 -1.87 -12.72
CA ARG A 18 -29.32 -0.44 -12.62
C ARG A 18 -29.31 0.11 -11.18
N THR A 19 -30.19 -0.38 -10.31
CA THR A 19 -30.31 0.09 -8.92
C THR A 19 -29.11 -0.21 -8.01
N PRO A 20 -28.41 -1.37 -8.07
CA PRO A 20 -27.23 -1.59 -7.25
C PRO A 20 -26.01 -0.79 -7.74
N PHE A 21 -25.83 -0.63 -9.06
CA PHE A 21 -24.72 0.14 -9.62
C PHE A 21 -24.83 1.62 -9.27
N LEU A 22 -26.00 2.23 -9.46
CA LEU A 22 -26.21 3.64 -9.11
C LEU A 22 -26.01 3.91 -7.62
N ARG A 23 -26.38 2.97 -6.74
CA ARG A 23 -26.12 3.08 -5.30
C ARG A 23 -24.62 3.02 -4.98
N VAL A 24 -23.87 2.11 -5.59
CA VAL A 24 -22.42 2.02 -5.40
C VAL A 24 -21.73 3.28 -5.94
N ALA A 25 -22.13 3.75 -7.13
CA ALA A 25 -21.63 4.99 -7.71
C ALA A 25 -21.92 6.20 -6.80
N ALA A 26 -23.13 6.31 -6.25
CA ALA A 26 -23.49 7.36 -5.30
C ALA A 26 -22.65 7.29 -4.01
N LEU A 27 -22.34 6.08 -3.51
CA LEU A 27 -21.46 5.91 -2.35
C LEU A 27 -19.98 6.20 -2.66
N ALA A 28 -19.53 5.96 -3.89
CA ALA A 28 -18.16 6.24 -4.31
C ALA A 28 -17.95 7.71 -4.72
N ALA A 29 -19.01 8.45 -5.03
CA ALA A 29 -18.90 9.84 -5.47
C ALA A 29 -18.24 10.77 -4.43
N PRO A 30 -18.63 10.76 -3.13
CA PRO A 30 -17.99 11.62 -2.13
C PRO A 30 -16.46 11.45 -2.01
N PRO A 31 -15.89 10.23 -1.90
CA PRO A 31 -14.43 10.10 -1.82
C PRO A 31 -13.72 10.46 -3.13
N VAL A 32 -14.36 10.25 -4.30
CA VAL A 32 -13.80 10.70 -5.59
C VAL A 32 -13.75 12.22 -5.66
N LEU A 33 -14.85 12.90 -5.31
CA LEU A 33 -14.90 14.36 -5.25
C LEU A 33 -13.86 14.90 -4.24
N ALA A 34 -13.75 14.27 -3.08
CA ALA A 34 -12.74 14.62 -2.09
C ALA A 34 -11.32 14.53 -2.67
N ALA A 35 -10.99 13.46 -3.42
CA ALA A 35 -9.66 13.32 -4.03
C ALA A 35 -9.36 14.42 -5.06
N LEU A 36 -10.35 14.77 -5.90
CA LEU A 36 -10.23 15.85 -6.89
C LEU A 36 -10.08 17.24 -6.23
N VAL A 37 -10.75 17.44 -5.10
CA VAL A 37 -10.68 18.70 -4.33
C VAL A 37 -9.38 18.80 -3.54
N VAL A 38 -8.89 17.72 -2.94
CA VAL A 38 -7.73 17.72 -2.03
C VAL A 38 -6.39 17.77 -2.78
N ALA A 39 -6.32 17.19 -3.98
CA ALA A 39 -5.05 17.10 -4.72
C ALA A 39 -4.35 18.45 -4.95
N PRO A 40 -5.03 19.55 -5.35
CA PRO A 40 -4.40 20.87 -5.51
C PRO A 40 -3.81 21.48 -4.22
N PHE A 41 -4.21 21.01 -3.04
CA PHE A 41 -3.78 21.57 -1.75
C PHE A 41 -2.72 20.74 -1.04
N SER A 42 -2.37 19.56 -1.56
CA SER A 42 -1.60 18.57 -0.78
C SER A 42 -0.09 18.78 -0.82
N VAL A 43 0.49 19.16 -1.98
CA VAL A 43 1.96 19.28 -2.15
C VAL A 43 2.42 20.73 -2.07
N ARG A 44 1.77 21.61 -2.81
CA ARG A 44 1.96 23.06 -2.79
C ARG A 44 0.66 23.70 -3.26
N PHE A 45 0.16 24.67 -2.51
CA PHE A 45 -1.02 25.41 -2.94
C PHE A 45 -0.65 26.33 -4.11
N GLU A 46 -1.14 26.00 -5.30
CA GLU A 46 -0.94 26.78 -6.53
C GLU A 46 -2.27 27.40 -7.02
N GLY A 47 -3.34 27.32 -6.20
CA GLY A 47 -4.71 27.72 -6.57
C GLY A 47 -5.57 26.55 -7.03
N PHE A 48 -6.89 26.74 -7.06
CA PHE A 48 -7.85 25.71 -7.51
C PHE A 48 -8.20 25.84 -9.00
N TRP A 49 -8.18 27.05 -9.56
CA TRP A 49 -8.55 27.33 -10.95
C TRP A 49 -7.45 28.11 -11.69
N PRO A 50 -7.06 27.69 -12.91
CA PRO A 50 -7.48 26.47 -13.62
C PRO A 50 -7.08 25.19 -12.85
N TRP A 51 -7.90 24.13 -12.96
CA TRP A 51 -7.66 22.89 -12.21
C TRP A 51 -6.46 22.13 -12.81
N ASP A 52 -5.30 22.23 -12.14
CA ASP A 52 -4.06 21.54 -12.52
C ASP A 52 -3.25 21.14 -11.27
N PRO A 53 -3.65 20.08 -10.55
CA PRO A 53 -2.90 19.64 -9.38
C PRO A 53 -1.50 19.17 -9.78
N ARG A 54 -0.49 19.40 -8.93
CA ARG A 54 0.92 19.11 -9.23
C ARG A 54 1.20 17.63 -9.51
N VAL A 55 0.60 16.70 -8.76
CA VAL A 55 0.74 15.22 -8.88
C VAL A 55 2.07 14.75 -9.49
N VAL A 56 3.18 15.21 -8.91
CA VAL A 56 4.51 15.15 -9.53
C VAL A 56 4.96 13.73 -9.87
N ASP A 57 4.55 12.73 -9.10
CA ASP A 57 4.94 11.34 -9.37
C ASP A 57 4.14 10.74 -10.53
N LEU A 58 2.89 11.15 -10.73
CA LEU A 58 2.13 10.77 -11.92
C LEU A 58 2.75 11.37 -13.18
N GLU A 59 3.28 12.59 -13.10
CA GLU A 59 4.03 13.20 -14.19
C GLU A 59 5.33 12.44 -14.49
N VAL A 60 6.05 11.95 -13.46
CA VAL A 60 7.20 11.03 -13.64
C VAL A 60 6.78 9.78 -14.40
N TYR A 61 5.64 9.15 -14.04
CA TYR A 61 5.16 7.96 -14.74
C TYR A 61 4.86 8.27 -16.21
N ARG A 62 4.04 9.29 -16.48
CA ARG A 62 3.71 9.66 -17.86
C ARG A 62 4.97 10.01 -18.68
N TYR A 63 5.89 10.78 -18.11
CA TYR A 63 7.15 11.15 -18.76
C TYR A 63 8.03 9.93 -19.06
N THR A 64 8.11 8.97 -18.14
CA THR A 64 8.81 7.69 -18.37
C THR A 64 8.23 6.95 -19.59
N GLY A 65 6.90 6.94 -19.73
CA GLY A 65 6.24 6.39 -20.91
C GLY A 65 6.60 7.11 -22.20
N GLN A 66 6.72 8.45 -22.17
CA GLN A 66 7.14 9.25 -23.33
C GLN A 66 8.58 8.92 -23.74
N VAL A 67 9.50 8.92 -22.78
CA VAL A 67 10.91 8.57 -23.00
C VAL A 67 11.05 7.18 -23.65
N LEU A 68 10.28 6.19 -23.18
CA LEU A 68 10.29 4.86 -23.79
C LEU A 68 9.80 4.86 -25.25
N LEU A 69 8.72 5.58 -25.56
CA LEU A 69 8.19 5.67 -26.92
C LEU A 69 9.15 6.39 -27.87
N GLU A 70 9.94 7.33 -27.35
CA GLU A 70 10.97 8.08 -28.09
C GLU A 70 12.30 7.31 -28.19
N GLY A 71 12.41 6.11 -27.59
CA GLY A 71 13.63 5.30 -27.60
C GLY A 71 14.74 5.82 -26.68
N GLY A 72 14.40 6.66 -25.71
CA GLY A 72 15.34 7.23 -24.73
C GLY A 72 15.63 6.33 -23.53
N ASP A 73 16.61 6.73 -22.72
CA ASP A 73 17.05 5.99 -21.53
C ASP A 73 16.32 6.47 -20.25
N ILE A 74 15.43 5.62 -19.72
CA ILE A 74 14.65 5.89 -18.51
C ILE A 74 15.49 5.99 -17.23
N LEU A 75 16.73 5.50 -17.23
CA LEU A 75 17.61 5.56 -16.06
C LEU A 75 18.27 6.95 -15.90
N THR A 76 18.55 7.61 -17.01
CA THR A 76 19.16 8.95 -17.03
C THR A 76 18.13 10.06 -17.18
N ALA A 77 16.95 9.77 -17.73
CA ALA A 77 15.88 10.73 -17.88
C ALA A 77 15.46 11.38 -16.54
N ARG A 78 15.13 12.68 -16.61
CA ARG A 78 14.57 13.48 -15.52
C ARG A 78 13.39 14.28 -16.03
N THR A 79 12.34 14.39 -15.23
CA THR A 79 11.16 15.19 -15.60
C THR A 79 11.56 16.65 -15.81
N PRO A 80 11.06 17.33 -16.87
CA PRO A 80 11.46 18.71 -17.17
C PRO A 80 11.17 19.72 -16.04
N ARG A 81 10.05 19.56 -15.34
CA ARG A 81 9.59 20.52 -14.32
C ARG A 81 10.31 20.38 -12.99
N ASP A 82 10.47 19.14 -12.50
CA ASP A 82 10.91 18.88 -11.13
C ASP A 82 12.25 18.14 -11.04
N GLY A 83 12.85 17.78 -12.19
CA GLY A 83 14.13 17.06 -12.21
C GLY A 83 14.08 15.67 -11.55
N LEU A 84 12.91 15.04 -11.45
CA LEU A 84 12.72 13.76 -10.78
C LEU A 84 13.04 12.57 -11.69
N ALA A 85 13.63 11.53 -11.10
CA ALA A 85 14.00 10.30 -11.78
C ALA A 85 12.93 9.22 -11.62
N PHE A 86 12.81 8.34 -12.62
CA PHE A 86 12.10 7.08 -12.47
C PHE A 86 12.95 6.06 -11.69
N ILE A 87 12.45 5.59 -10.55
CA ILE A 87 13.20 4.74 -9.60
C ILE A 87 12.60 3.34 -9.40
N TYR A 88 11.68 2.91 -10.27
CA TYR A 88 11.01 1.61 -10.15
C TYR A 88 11.61 0.57 -11.12
N PRO A 89 11.35 -0.74 -10.92
CA PRO A 89 11.80 -1.78 -11.84
C PRO A 89 11.30 -1.54 -13.27
N PRO A 90 12.03 -1.98 -14.32
CA PRO A 90 11.63 -1.69 -15.71
C PRO A 90 10.29 -2.27 -16.15
N PHE A 91 9.80 -3.34 -15.52
CA PHE A 91 8.43 -3.79 -15.73
C PHE A 91 7.39 -2.67 -15.47
N ALA A 92 7.60 -1.84 -14.44
CA ALA A 92 6.73 -0.70 -14.17
C ALA A 92 6.81 0.39 -15.24
N ALA A 93 7.97 0.55 -15.90
CA ALA A 93 8.12 1.51 -16.99
C ALA A 93 7.23 1.14 -18.18
N LEU A 94 7.08 -0.16 -18.48
CA LEU A 94 6.14 -0.62 -19.52
C LEU A 94 4.69 -0.22 -19.23
N LEU A 95 4.29 -0.25 -17.95
CA LEU A 95 2.95 0.16 -17.52
C LEU A 95 2.71 1.67 -17.63
N CYS A 96 3.77 2.45 -17.83
CA CYS A 96 3.68 3.90 -18.02
C CYS A 96 3.31 4.29 -19.45
N VAL A 97 3.61 3.44 -20.44
CA VAL A 97 3.37 3.73 -21.87
C VAL A 97 1.90 4.08 -22.18
N PRO A 98 0.88 3.34 -21.68
CA PRO A 98 -0.52 3.69 -21.94
C PRO A 98 -0.95 5.02 -21.33
N LEU A 99 -0.20 5.61 -20.40
CA LEU A 99 -0.54 6.89 -19.79
C LEU A 99 -0.29 8.08 -20.73
N VAL A 100 0.56 7.89 -21.74
CA VAL A 100 0.99 8.95 -22.66
C VAL A 100 -0.16 9.44 -23.55
N VAL A 101 -1.02 8.52 -23.97
CA VAL A 101 -2.11 8.81 -24.93
C VAL A 101 -3.28 9.56 -24.30
N ILE A 102 -3.33 9.67 -22.98
CA ILE A 102 -4.39 10.36 -22.26
C ILE A 102 -3.96 11.83 -22.09
N PRO A 103 -4.81 12.81 -22.45
CA PRO A 103 -4.56 14.22 -22.15
C PRO A 103 -4.24 14.43 -20.68
N LEU A 104 -3.21 15.21 -20.35
CA LEU A 104 -2.64 15.25 -19.00
C LEU A 104 -3.69 15.56 -17.91
N VAL A 105 -4.54 16.57 -18.10
CA VAL A 105 -5.59 16.92 -17.13
C VAL A 105 -6.57 15.77 -16.91
N ALA A 106 -6.97 15.08 -17.98
CA ALA A 106 -7.83 13.91 -17.89
C ALA A 106 -7.13 12.75 -17.16
N LEU A 107 -5.84 12.52 -17.43
CA LEU A 107 -5.04 11.52 -16.72
C LEU A 107 -4.99 11.81 -15.22
N LYS A 108 -4.74 13.08 -14.83
CA LYS A 108 -4.77 13.51 -13.42
C LYS A 108 -6.12 13.17 -12.79
N ALA A 109 -7.22 13.60 -13.41
CA ALA A 109 -8.56 13.34 -12.86
C ALA A 109 -8.89 11.84 -12.73
N LEU A 110 -8.58 11.05 -13.77
CA LEU A 110 -8.81 9.60 -13.78
C LEU A 110 -7.98 8.88 -12.73
N TRP A 111 -6.70 9.25 -12.57
CA TRP A 111 -5.81 8.64 -11.59
C TRP A 111 -6.25 8.91 -10.15
N LEU A 112 -6.65 10.15 -9.86
CA LEU A 112 -7.16 10.54 -8.54
C LEU A 112 -8.48 9.83 -8.21
N ALA A 113 -9.41 9.78 -9.18
CA ALA A 113 -10.65 9.03 -9.04
C ALA A 113 -10.39 7.54 -8.81
N ALA A 114 -9.49 6.94 -9.59
CA ALA A 114 -9.11 5.53 -9.44
C ALA A 114 -8.48 5.26 -8.07
N THR A 115 -7.63 6.14 -7.57
CA THR A 115 -7.03 6.03 -6.23
C THR A 115 -8.11 5.98 -5.14
N ALA A 116 -9.09 6.89 -5.20
CA ALA A 116 -10.20 6.92 -4.25
C ALA A 116 -11.09 5.66 -4.34
N ILE A 117 -11.40 5.20 -5.57
CA ILE A 117 -12.20 3.99 -5.80
C ILE A 117 -11.47 2.73 -5.31
N VAL A 118 -10.16 2.65 -5.50
CA VAL A 118 -9.35 1.52 -5.03
C VAL A 118 -9.27 1.51 -3.50
N LEU A 119 -9.12 2.67 -2.86
CA LEU A 119 -9.23 2.78 -1.40
C LEU A 119 -10.61 2.35 -0.89
N PHE A 120 -11.68 2.78 -1.57
CA PHE A 120 -13.05 2.36 -1.28
C PHE A 120 -13.20 0.82 -1.39
N ALA A 121 -12.64 0.20 -2.43
CA ALA A 121 -12.66 -1.25 -2.60
C ALA A 121 -11.91 -1.98 -1.47
N VAL A 122 -10.81 -1.41 -0.98
CA VAL A 122 -10.07 -1.94 0.17
C VAL A 122 -10.92 -1.84 1.43
N LEU A 123 -11.52 -0.69 1.72
CA LEU A 123 -12.37 -0.54 2.91
C LEU A 123 -13.61 -1.44 2.87
N TYR A 124 -14.17 -1.68 1.68
CA TYR A 124 -15.20 -2.69 1.46
C TYR A 124 -14.70 -4.10 1.77
N ARG A 125 -13.49 -4.46 1.30
CA ARG A 125 -12.82 -5.73 1.62
C ARG A 125 -12.61 -5.91 3.13
N LEU A 126 -12.40 -4.83 3.86
CA LEU A 126 -12.24 -4.82 5.32
C LEU A 126 -13.59 -4.85 6.09
N GLY A 127 -14.71 -4.91 5.36
CA GLY A 127 -16.05 -5.13 5.93
C GLY A 127 -16.92 -3.88 6.06
N LEU A 128 -16.48 -2.70 5.62
CA LEU A 128 -17.36 -1.54 5.57
C LEU A 128 -18.34 -1.65 4.40
N THR A 129 -19.59 -1.24 4.61
CA THR A 129 -20.63 -1.16 3.59
C THR A 129 -21.48 0.09 3.80
N GLY A 130 -22.35 0.43 2.85
CA GLY A 130 -23.29 1.55 3.00
C GLY A 130 -22.62 2.93 3.20
N TRP A 131 -23.31 3.82 3.92
CA TRP A 131 -22.80 5.18 4.17
C TRP A 131 -21.49 5.21 4.99
N PRO A 132 -21.22 4.31 5.98
CA PRO A 132 -19.92 4.30 6.67
C PRO A 132 -18.75 4.04 5.74
N LEU A 133 -18.93 3.21 4.71
CA LEU A 133 -17.88 2.97 3.71
C LEU A 133 -17.53 4.26 2.97
N SER A 134 -18.55 4.98 2.50
CA SER A 134 -18.38 6.28 1.83
C SER A 134 -17.70 7.30 2.76
N LEU A 135 -18.25 7.47 3.97
CA LEU A 135 -17.76 8.44 4.95
C LEU A 135 -16.32 8.16 5.37
N VAL A 136 -15.98 6.90 5.71
CA VAL A 136 -14.62 6.56 6.15
C VAL A 136 -13.63 6.69 4.99
N THR A 137 -14.01 6.31 3.77
CA THR A 137 -13.13 6.52 2.60
C THR A 137 -12.85 8.01 2.41
N THR A 138 -13.89 8.85 2.44
CA THR A 138 -13.76 10.31 2.36
C THR A 138 -12.89 10.86 3.50
N GLY A 139 -13.12 10.40 4.72
CA GLY A 139 -12.32 10.79 5.89
C GLY A 139 -10.84 10.43 5.74
N CYS A 140 -10.52 9.25 5.19
CA CYS A 140 -9.14 8.88 4.88
C CYS A 140 -8.49 9.83 3.87
N VAL A 141 -9.23 10.25 2.83
CA VAL A 141 -8.73 11.20 1.82
C VAL A 141 -8.35 12.56 2.43
N PHE A 142 -9.14 13.06 3.39
CA PHE A 142 -8.88 14.36 4.02
C PHE A 142 -7.85 14.31 5.16
N PHE A 143 -7.93 13.28 6.01
CA PHE A 143 -7.33 13.31 7.35
C PHE A 143 -6.22 12.29 7.60
N VAL A 144 -6.03 11.29 6.73
CA VAL A 144 -4.94 10.33 6.87
C VAL A 144 -3.80 10.76 5.97
N GLU A 145 -2.75 11.37 6.55
CA GLU A 145 -1.68 12.00 5.77
C GLU A 145 -1.10 11.12 4.65
N PRO A 146 -0.78 9.82 4.87
CA PRO A 146 -0.22 9.02 3.79
C PRO A 146 -1.16 8.84 2.58
N VAL A 147 -2.48 8.80 2.83
CA VAL A 147 -3.50 8.71 1.79
C VAL A 147 -3.66 10.04 1.08
N ARG A 148 -3.75 11.14 1.84
CA ARG A 148 -3.84 12.50 1.31
C ARG A 148 -2.64 12.84 0.42
N GLU A 149 -1.43 12.57 0.89
CA GLU A 149 -0.22 12.79 0.11
C GLU A 149 -0.13 11.84 -1.08
N THR A 150 -0.60 10.59 -0.96
CA THR A 150 -0.66 9.70 -2.14
C THR A 150 -1.52 10.31 -3.26
N ILE A 151 -2.64 10.93 -2.90
CA ILE A 151 -3.48 11.70 -3.83
C ILE A 151 -2.74 12.94 -4.34
N GLY A 152 -2.12 13.71 -3.44
CA GLY A 152 -1.38 14.93 -3.78
C GLY A 152 -0.24 14.72 -4.77
N PHE A 153 0.51 13.62 -4.61
CA PHE A 153 1.63 13.25 -5.47
C PHE A 153 1.20 12.43 -6.70
N GLY A 154 -0.01 11.89 -6.73
CA GLY A 154 -0.43 10.94 -7.77
C GLY A 154 0.32 9.59 -7.66
N GLN A 155 0.59 9.15 -6.44
CA GLN A 155 1.39 7.96 -6.15
C GLN A 155 0.65 6.64 -6.38
N VAL A 156 1.41 5.57 -6.65
CA VAL A 156 0.88 4.23 -6.91
C VAL A 156 0.60 3.41 -5.63
N ASN A 157 0.97 3.90 -4.45
CA ASN A 157 1.03 3.06 -3.22
C ASN A 157 -0.32 2.49 -2.79
N VAL A 158 -1.43 3.23 -2.95
CA VAL A 158 -2.78 2.71 -2.67
C VAL A 158 -3.13 1.53 -3.58
N PHE A 159 -2.72 1.58 -4.86
CA PHE A 159 -2.92 0.47 -5.79
C PHE A 159 -2.11 -0.76 -5.36
N LEU A 160 -0.85 -0.60 -5.00
CA LEU A 160 0.00 -1.70 -4.55
C LEU A 160 -0.52 -2.32 -3.25
N MET A 161 -0.88 -1.49 -2.26
CA MET A 161 -1.50 -1.96 -1.03
C MET A 161 -2.81 -2.69 -1.30
N ALA A 162 -3.66 -2.16 -2.20
CA ALA A 162 -4.90 -2.82 -2.58
C ALA A 162 -4.67 -4.15 -3.28
N MET A 163 -3.70 -4.24 -4.19
CA MET A 163 -3.32 -5.51 -4.83
C MET A 163 -2.99 -6.56 -3.79
N VAL A 164 -2.22 -6.23 -2.75
CA VAL A 164 -1.90 -7.17 -1.67
C VAL A 164 -3.12 -7.49 -0.78
N VAL A 165 -3.86 -6.46 -0.35
CA VAL A 165 -5.01 -6.64 0.57
C VAL A 165 -6.12 -7.44 -0.09
N LEU A 166 -6.50 -7.11 -1.33
CA LEU A 166 -7.54 -7.82 -2.07
C LEU A 166 -7.15 -9.28 -2.35
N ASP A 167 -5.86 -9.53 -2.54
CA ASP A 167 -5.27 -10.84 -2.87
C ASP A 167 -5.13 -11.77 -1.65
N LEU A 168 -4.72 -11.24 -0.50
CA LEU A 168 -4.37 -12.04 0.69
C LEU A 168 -5.39 -11.96 1.84
N VAL A 169 -6.03 -10.82 2.06
CA VAL A 169 -6.92 -10.63 3.22
C VAL A 169 -8.31 -11.21 2.90
N PRO A 170 -8.89 -12.06 3.76
CA PRO A 170 -10.28 -12.52 3.60
C PRO A 170 -11.30 -11.38 3.80
N GLY A 171 -12.47 -11.48 3.18
CA GLY A 171 -13.55 -10.49 3.34
C GLY A 171 -14.57 -10.52 2.21
N PRO A 172 -15.49 -9.54 2.15
CA PRO A 172 -16.38 -9.36 1.02
C PRO A 172 -15.60 -9.24 -0.29
N ARG A 173 -16.16 -9.75 -1.39
CA ARG A 173 -15.55 -9.67 -2.73
C ARG A 173 -16.55 -9.05 -3.68
N LEU A 174 -16.13 -8.01 -4.40
CA LEU A 174 -16.90 -7.47 -5.52
C LEU A 174 -17.13 -8.54 -6.60
N SER A 175 -16.16 -9.44 -6.83
CA SER A 175 -16.33 -10.56 -7.75
C SER A 175 -17.37 -11.58 -7.28
N GLY A 176 -17.67 -11.66 -5.98
CA GLY A 176 -18.76 -12.49 -5.46
C GLY A 176 -20.14 -11.99 -5.90
N LEU A 177 -20.27 -10.70 -6.19
CA LEU A 177 -21.48 -10.08 -6.73
C LEU A 177 -21.62 -10.25 -8.25
N LEU A 178 -20.52 -10.50 -8.98
CA LEU A 178 -20.50 -10.52 -10.45
C LEU A 178 -20.21 -11.91 -11.05
N VAL A 179 -19.29 -12.67 -10.49
CA VAL A 179 -18.73 -13.91 -11.08
C VAL A 179 -18.79 -15.10 -10.11
N GLY A 180 -19.14 -14.90 -8.83
CA GLY A 180 -19.31 -15.97 -7.83
C GLY A 180 -18.02 -16.71 -7.41
N ARG A 181 -16.88 -16.45 -8.06
CA ARG A 181 -15.58 -17.08 -7.77
C ARG A 181 -14.41 -16.11 -7.88
N ARG A 182 -13.25 -16.57 -7.45
CA ARG A 182 -11.97 -15.86 -7.61
C ARG A 182 -11.44 -16.10 -9.03
N LEU A 183 -11.08 -15.03 -9.75
CA LEU A 183 -10.59 -15.12 -11.12
C LEU A 183 -9.12 -15.58 -11.19
N LEU A 184 -8.25 -15.00 -10.37
CA LEU A 184 -6.83 -15.31 -10.32
C LEU A 184 -6.48 -16.08 -9.05
N PRO A 185 -5.48 -16.99 -9.05
CA PRO A 185 -4.97 -17.61 -7.84
C PRO A 185 -4.49 -16.60 -6.78
N ALA A 186 -4.53 -17.01 -5.51
CA ALA A 186 -3.96 -16.23 -4.42
C ALA A 186 -2.46 -16.03 -4.60
N GLY A 187 -2.00 -14.78 -4.51
CA GLY A 187 -0.59 -14.41 -4.63
C GLY A 187 -0.24 -13.72 -5.95
N VAL A 188 -1.07 -13.86 -7.00
CA VAL A 188 -0.75 -13.30 -8.31
C VAL A 188 -0.65 -11.78 -8.26
N LEU A 189 -1.64 -11.09 -7.67
CA LEU A 189 -1.63 -9.63 -7.59
C LEU A 189 -0.51 -9.14 -6.67
N THR A 190 -0.24 -9.84 -5.56
CA THR A 190 0.88 -9.52 -4.66
C THR A 190 2.23 -9.60 -5.40
N GLY A 191 2.43 -10.63 -6.24
CA GLY A 191 3.65 -10.75 -7.04
C GLY A 191 3.76 -9.71 -8.15
N ILE A 192 2.68 -9.35 -8.83
CA ILE A 192 2.69 -8.23 -9.79
C ILE A 192 3.02 -6.92 -9.06
N ALA A 193 2.44 -6.67 -7.88
CA ALA A 193 2.76 -5.49 -7.08
C ALA A 193 4.25 -5.45 -6.71
N ALA A 194 4.85 -6.59 -6.37
CA ALA A 194 6.29 -6.73 -6.11
C ALA A 194 7.17 -6.44 -7.34
N ALA A 195 6.69 -6.76 -8.54
CA ALA A 195 7.38 -6.42 -9.79
C ALA A 195 7.22 -4.94 -10.19
N ILE A 196 6.13 -4.28 -9.79
CA ILE A 196 5.92 -2.83 -10.02
C ILE A 196 6.80 -2.00 -9.09
N LYS A 197 6.92 -2.41 -7.83
CA LYS A 197 7.75 -1.76 -6.82
C LYS A 197 8.24 -2.84 -5.89
N LEU A 198 9.53 -2.91 -5.58
CA LEU A 198 10.10 -4.04 -4.84
C LEU A 198 9.52 -4.22 -3.43
N THR A 199 8.86 -3.19 -2.87
CA THR A 199 8.40 -3.19 -1.48
C THR A 199 7.47 -4.36 -1.10
N PRO A 200 6.53 -4.86 -1.92
CA PRO A 200 5.75 -6.05 -1.58
C PRO A 200 6.51 -7.39 -1.68
N ALA A 201 7.78 -7.43 -2.09
CA ALA A 201 8.53 -8.70 -2.18
C ALA A 201 8.65 -9.43 -0.83
N LEU A 202 8.67 -8.70 0.29
CA LEU A 202 8.70 -9.27 1.65
C LEU A 202 7.49 -10.19 1.92
N PHE A 203 6.35 -9.96 1.25
CA PHE A 203 5.17 -10.82 1.39
C PHE A 203 5.44 -12.27 0.94
N ALA A 204 6.34 -12.49 -0.02
CA ALA A 204 6.75 -13.84 -0.41
C ALA A 204 7.42 -14.57 0.78
N VAL A 205 8.37 -13.92 1.45
CA VAL A 205 9.06 -14.45 2.64
C VAL A 205 8.06 -14.72 3.75
N TYR A 206 7.20 -13.75 4.06
CA TYR A 206 6.13 -13.90 5.03
C TYR A 206 5.25 -15.13 4.75
N LEU A 207 4.80 -15.32 3.50
CA LEU A 207 3.94 -16.44 3.13
C LEU A 207 4.67 -17.79 3.21
N LEU A 208 5.95 -17.85 2.85
CA LEU A 208 6.78 -19.05 3.01
C LEU A 208 6.91 -19.43 4.49
N VAL A 209 7.24 -18.47 5.36
CA VAL A 209 7.34 -18.68 6.81
C VAL A 209 5.98 -19.05 7.42
N ALA A 210 4.88 -18.50 6.89
CA ALA A 210 3.51 -18.85 7.27
C ALA A 210 3.07 -20.23 6.75
N ARG A 211 3.91 -20.93 5.97
CA ARG A 211 3.63 -22.22 5.29
C ARG A 211 2.49 -22.15 4.28
N GLN A 212 2.26 -20.97 3.70
CA GLN A 212 1.28 -20.74 2.63
C GLN A 212 1.90 -21.00 1.25
N TRP A 213 2.46 -22.20 1.06
CA TRP A 213 3.30 -22.56 -0.10
C TRP A 213 2.63 -22.31 -1.45
N ARG A 214 1.34 -22.65 -1.57
CA ARG A 214 0.57 -22.44 -2.81
C ARG A 214 0.47 -20.95 -3.15
N THR A 215 0.19 -20.11 -2.17
CA THR A 215 0.10 -18.65 -2.36
C THR A 215 1.48 -18.06 -2.66
N ALA A 216 2.49 -18.44 -1.88
CA ALA A 216 3.88 -18.00 -2.09
C ALA A 216 4.39 -18.36 -3.49
N ARG A 217 4.08 -19.57 -3.99
CA ARG A 217 4.39 -19.98 -5.36
C ARG A 217 3.84 -18.98 -6.39
N TRP A 218 2.58 -18.58 -6.25
CA TRP A 218 1.98 -17.63 -7.20
C TRP A 218 2.56 -16.22 -7.10
N VAL A 219 2.96 -15.78 -5.89
CA VAL A 219 3.71 -14.52 -5.73
C VAL A 219 5.02 -14.57 -6.51
N VAL A 220 5.81 -15.63 -6.32
CA VAL A 220 7.11 -15.79 -6.99
C VAL A 220 6.94 -15.91 -8.50
N LEU A 221 5.98 -16.73 -8.96
CA LEU A 221 5.76 -16.93 -10.40
C LEU A 221 5.27 -15.66 -11.10
N SER A 222 4.32 -14.92 -10.52
CA SER A 222 3.82 -13.69 -11.17
C SER A 222 4.84 -12.56 -11.10
N ALA A 223 5.57 -12.42 -9.99
CA ALA A 223 6.67 -11.45 -9.89
C ALA A 223 7.80 -11.77 -10.89
N GLY A 224 8.19 -13.05 -10.99
CA GLY A 224 9.20 -13.52 -11.91
C GLY A 224 8.79 -13.33 -13.37
N ALA A 225 7.55 -13.67 -13.74
CA ALA A 225 7.03 -13.47 -15.09
C ALA A 225 6.97 -11.99 -15.48
N ALA A 226 6.48 -11.12 -14.58
CA ALA A 226 6.43 -9.68 -14.82
C ALA A 226 7.84 -9.07 -14.93
N THR A 227 8.76 -9.46 -14.04
CA THR A 227 10.17 -9.02 -14.10
C THR A 227 10.85 -9.49 -15.39
N LEU A 228 10.61 -10.73 -15.80
CA LEU A 228 11.12 -11.27 -17.06
C LEU A 228 10.56 -10.51 -18.27
N LEU A 229 9.28 -10.14 -18.26
CA LEU A 229 8.71 -9.29 -19.29
C LEU A 229 9.43 -7.93 -19.37
N GLY A 230 9.73 -7.33 -18.21
CA GLY A 230 10.57 -6.12 -18.13
C GLY A 230 11.96 -6.33 -18.73
N LEU A 231 12.61 -7.45 -18.41
CA LEU A 231 13.93 -7.80 -18.94
C LEU A 231 13.93 -8.04 -20.46
N VAL A 232 12.91 -8.73 -20.99
CA VAL A 232 12.79 -9.01 -22.42
C VAL A 232 12.52 -7.73 -23.20
N ALA A 233 11.67 -6.84 -22.68
CA ALA A 233 11.34 -5.58 -23.35
C ALA A 233 12.42 -4.51 -23.20
N LEU A 234 13.10 -4.46 -22.04
CA LEU A 234 14.07 -3.43 -21.66
C LEU A 234 15.33 -4.08 -21.02
N PRO A 235 16.13 -4.82 -21.81
CA PRO A 235 17.22 -5.64 -21.27
C PRO A 235 18.33 -4.81 -20.63
N ARG A 236 18.75 -3.72 -21.27
CA ARG A 236 19.83 -2.86 -20.80
C ARG A 236 19.44 -2.17 -19.49
N GLU A 237 18.24 -1.59 -19.47
CA GLU A 237 17.69 -0.85 -18.33
C GLU A 237 17.45 -1.78 -17.15
N SER A 238 17.04 -3.03 -17.42
CA SER A 238 16.87 -4.07 -16.39
C SER A 238 18.17 -4.47 -15.74
N ILE A 239 19.22 -4.76 -16.52
CA ILE A 239 20.53 -5.12 -15.97
C ILE A 239 21.08 -3.96 -15.13
N ALA A 240 21.06 -2.74 -15.66
CA ALA A 240 21.55 -1.57 -14.95
C ALA A 240 20.73 -1.27 -13.68
N PHE A 241 19.39 -1.38 -13.73
CA PHE A 241 18.55 -1.21 -12.54
C PHE A 241 18.95 -2.15 -11.41
N TRP A 242 19.14 -3.44 -11.70
CA TRP A 242 19.53 -4.42 -10.68
C TRP A 242 20.96 -4.19 -10.16
N GLN A 243 21.90 -3.79 -11.03
CA GLN A 243 23.26 -3.43 -10.60
C GLN A 243 23.26 -2.24 -9.64
N ILE A 244 22.51 -1.18 -9.95
CA ILE A 244 22.38 0.00 -9.09
C ILE A 244 21.71 -0.37 -7.76
N LEU A 245 20.64 -1.18 -7.81
CA LEU A 245 19.98 -1.62 -6.58
C LEU A 245 20.91 -2.47 -5.69
N LEU A 246 21.71 -3.36 -6.29
CA LEU A 246 22.66 -4.21 -5.58
C LEU A 246 23.85 -3.42 -4.98
N SER A 247 24.20 -2.27 -5.56
CA SER A 247 25.23 -1.38 -4.97
C SER A 247 24.72 -0.59 -3.76
N GLY A 248 23.41 -0.62 -3.49
CA GLY A 248 22.78 0.14 -2.41
C GLY A 248 22.48 1.59 -2.78
N ASP A 249 22.70 1.99 -4.05
CA ASP A 249 22.34 3.31 -4.53
C ASP A 249 20.81 3.42 -4.70
N THR A 250 20.24 4.37 -3.99
CA THR A 250 18.79 4.62 -3.97
C THR A 250 18.32 5.45 -5.16
N ARG A 251 19.24 5.93 -6.00
CA ARG A 251 19.02 6.86 -7.13
C ARG A 251 18.30 8.14 -6.72
N THR A 252 18.38 8.48 -5.44
CA THR A 252 17.83 9.69 -4.86
C THR A 252 18.94 10.40 -4.10
N GLY A 253 19.09 11.70 -4.33
CA GLY A 253 20.24 12.46 -3.84
C GLY A 253 20.25 12.72 -2.32
N TYR A 254 19.18 12.40 -1.58
CA TYR A 254 19.08 12.74 -0.17
C TYR A 254 18.30 11.68 0.63
N THR A 255 19.02 10.67 1.13
CA THR A 255 18.38 9.54 1.85
C THR A 255 17.99 9.92 3.28
N SER A 256 18.71 10.85 3.91
CA SER A 256 18.42 11.35 5.26
C SER A 256 17.22 12.32 5.35
N PHE A 257 16.60 12.66 4.22
CA PHE A 257 15.43 13.55 4.12
C PHE A 257 14.35 13.25 5.15
N LEU A 258 13.80 14.30 5.78
CA LEU A 258 12.81 14.15 6.85
C LEU A 258 11.62 13.27 6.43
N PHE A 259 11.12 13.41 5.21
CA PHE A 259 9.95 12.64 4.80
C PHE A 259 10.28 11.18 4.49
N ASN A 260 11.56 10.80 4.39
CA ASN A 260 11.98 9.41 4.41
C ASN A 260 11.98 8.89 5.86
N GLN A 261 11.02 8.03 6.15
CA GLN A 261 10.76 7.47 7.48
C GLN A 261 11.20 6.00 7.59
N SER A 262 12.16 5.58 6.76
CA SER A 262 12.81 4.28 6.85
C SER A 262 13.80 4.19 8.02
N ILE A 263 14.17 2.97 8.39
CA ILE A 263 15.23 2.73 9.37
C ILE A 263 16.56 3.29 8.89
N LEU A 264 16.90 3.08 7.62
CA LEU A 264 18.13 3.63 7.03
C LEU A 264 18.17 5.15 7.20
N SER A 265 17.09 5.84 6.86
CA SER A 265 17.03 7.31 6.96
C SER A 265 17.21 7.80 8.40
N ALA A 266 16.56 7.14 9.37
CA ALA A 266 16.77 7.44 10.78
C ALA A 266 18.24 7.27 11.20
N VAL A 267 18.88 6.14 10.84
CA VAL A 267 20.30 5.91 11.16
C VAL A 267 21.19 6.99 10.56
N LEU A 268 20.96 7.37 9.29
CA LEU A 268 21.75 8.41 8.62
C LEU A 268 21.55 9.80 9.25
N ARG A 269 20.33 10.14 9.71
CA ARG A 269 20.11 11.39 10.47
C ARG A 269 20.90 11.42 11.78
N PHE A 270 21.02 10.29 12.48
CA PHE A 270 21.77 10.20 13.73
C PHE A 270 23.29 10.19 13.53
N LEU A 271 23.79 9.39 12.59
CA LEU A 271 25.21 9.07 12.45
C LEU A 271 25.91 9.78 11.29
N GLY A 272 25.17 10.54 10.48
CA GLY A 272 25.65 11.16 9.25
C GLY A 272 25.67 10.20 8.06
N GLU A 273 25.87 10.76 6.87
CA GLU A 273 25.89 10.01 5.59
C GLU A 273 27.27 9.38 5.33
N THR A 274 27.68 8.47 6.21
CA THR A 274 28.93 7.69 6.08
C THR A 274 28.65 6.28 5.57
N GLY A 275 29.63 5.65 4.92
CA GLY A 275 29.50 4.26 4.45
C GLY A 275 29.26 3.25 5.57
N SER A 276 29.78 3.48 6.78
CA SER A 276 29.52 2.65 7.96
C SER A 276 28.09 2.81 8.49
N ALA A 277 27.60 4.05 8.60
CA ALA A 277 26.22 4.33 8.98
C ALA A 277 25.21 3.74 7.98
N HIS A 278 25.50 3.85 6.68
CA HIS A 278 24.68 3.25 5.63
C HIS A 278 24.60 1.73 5.78
N ARG A 279 25.74 1.03 5.92
CA ARG A 279 25.77 -0.42 6.16
C ARG A 279 25.00 -0.82 7.42
N LEU A 280 25.17 -0.09 8.52
CA LEU A 280 24.43 -0.34 9.75
C LEU A 280 22.91 -0.19 9.54
N GLY A 281 22.49 0.87 8.86
CA GLY A 281 21.09 1.10 8.52
C GLY A 281 20.48 -0.02 7.66
N LEU A 282 21.23 -0.53 6.68
CA LEU A 282 20.81 -1.68 5.87
C LEU A 282 20.72 -2.98 6.68
N ILE A 283 21.69 -3.25 7.57
CA ILE A 283 21.65 -4.43 8.46
C ILE A 283 20.43 -4.37 9.37
N LEU A 284 20.17 -3.23 10.02
CA LEU A 284 19.00 -3.04 10.87
C LEU A 284 17.68 -3.17 10.08
N SER A 285 17.66 -2.63 8.85
CA SER A 285 16.53 -2.77 7.93
C SER A 285 16.25 -4.25 7.59
N ALA A 286 17.29 -5.02 7.27
CA ALA A 286 17.18 -6.46 7.01
C ALA A 286 16.69 -7.23 8.24
N CYS A 287 17.21 -6.92 9.43
CA CYS A 287 16.74 -7.51 10.69
C CYS A 287 15.24 -7.25 10.90
N VAL A 288 14.77 -6.02 10.71
CA VAL A 288 13.34 -5.67 10.88
C VAL A 288 12.47 -6.31 9.81
N ALA A 289 12.95 -6.44 8.57
CA ALA A 289 12.26 -7.21 7.54
C ALA A 289 12.04 -8.67 7.95
N LEU A 290 13.09 -9.34 8.44
CA LEU A 290 13.03 -10.74 8.86
C LEU A 290 12.14 -10.94 10.09
N VAL A 291 12.32 -10.12 11.13
CA VAL A 291 11.47 -10.17 12.35
C VAL A 291 10.02 -9.84 12.00
N GLY A 292 9.79 -8.85 11.14
CA GLY A 292 8.46 -8.47 10.67
C GLY A 292 7.76 -9.58 9.88
N ALA A 293 8.45 -10.21 8.93
CA ALA A 293 7.93 -11.34 8.18
C ALA A 293 7.63 -12.55 9.09
N TRP A 294 8.51 -12.82 10.06
CA TRP A 294 8.31 -13.87 11.06
C TRP A 294 7.12 -13.59 11.97
N ALA A 295 7.02 -12.38 12.52
CA ALA A 295 5.89 -11.94 13.34
C ALA A 295 4.57 -12.04 12.55
N ALA A 296 4.54 -11.52 11.33
CA ALA A 296 3.38 -11.65 10.44
C ALA A 296 3.00 -13.12 10.23
N ALA A 297 3.97 -14.01 9.99
CA ALA A 297 3.71 -15.44 9.83
C ALA A 297 3.16 -16.11 11.11
N LEU A 298 3.60 -15.68 12.30
CA LEU A 298 3.04 -16.16 13.57
C LEU A 298 1.56 -15.75 13.75
N TRP A 299 1.22 -14.53 13.37
CA TRP A 299 -0.16 -14.01 13.44
C TRP A 299 -1.06 -14.63 12.37
N HIS A 300 -0.54 -14.82 11.15
CA HIS A 300 -1.26 -15.50 10.07
C HIS A 300 -1.64 -16.92 10.48
N ARG A 301 -0.68 -17.69 11.01
CA ARG A 301 -0.92 -19.08 11.45
C ARG A 301 -1.95 -19.21 12.57
N ARG A 302 -2.29 -18.10 13.24
CA ARG A 302 -3.34 -17.99 14.26
C ARG A 302 -4.67 -17.46 13.71
N GLY A 303 -4.79 -17.24 12.40
CA GLY A 303 -6.00 -16.75 11.75
C GLY A 303 -6.12 -15.22 11.69
N HIS A 304 -5.16 -14.46 12.22
CA HIS A 304 -5.19 -12.99 12.22
C HIS A 304 -4.57 -12.41 10.93
N VAL A 305 -5.11 -12.78 9.77
CA VAL A 305 -4.52 -12.48 8.45
C VAL A 305 -4.44 -10.97 8.18
N LEU A 306 -5.47 -10.19 8.51
CA LEU A 306 -5.45 -8.73 8.31
C LEU A 306 -4.32 -8.07 9.11
N PHE A 307 -4.14 -8.45 10.38
CA PHE A 307 -3.05 -7.93 11.21
C PHE A 307 -1.69 -8.36 10.66
N ALA A 308 -1.53 -9.63 10.28
CA ALA A 308 -0.31 -10.14 9.69
C ALA A 308 0.09 -9.40 8.39
N VAL A 309 -0.87 -9.19 7.49
CA VAL A 309 -0.65 -8.46 6.23
C VAL A 309 -0.29 -7.00 6.50
N SER A 310 -0.99 -6.34 7.43
CA SER A 310 -0.71 -4.95 7.79
C SER A 310 0.66 -4.79 8.45
N LEU A 311 1.03 -5.72 9.34
CA LEU A 311 2.34 -5.75 10.01
C LEU A 311 3.49 -5.99 9.01
N CYS A 312 3.31 -6.93 8.07
CA CYS A 312 4.28 -7.15 7.00
C CYS A 312 4.41 -5.90 6.10
N GLY A 313 3.30 -5.22 5.83
CA GLY A 313 3.30 -3.94 5.11
C GLY A 313 4.09 -2.86 5.85
N VAL A 314 3.89 -2.70 7.17
CA VAL A 314 4.69 -1.77 7.98
C VAL A 314 6.17 -2.16 7.96
N ALA A 315 6.49 -3.43 8.22
CA ALA A 315 7.88 -3.92 8.23
C ALA A 315 8.59 -3.69 6.90
N THR A 316 7.88 -3.84 5.77
CA THR A 316 8.48 -3.60 4.45
C THR A 316 8.82 -2.13 4.21
N LEU A 317 8.02 -1.20 4.76
CA LEU A 317 8.32 0.22 4.67
C LEU A 317 9.49 0.61 5.58
N LEU A 318 9.54 0.07 6.79
CA LEU A 318 10.65 0.32 7.69
C LEU A 318 11.98 -0.17 7.09
N ALA A 319 11.94 -1.33 6.43
CA ALA A 319 13.11 -1.97 5.83
C ALA A 319 13.51 -1.41 4.46
N SER A 320 12.58 -0.80 3.71
CA SER A 320 12.90 -0.17 2.43
C SER A 320 13.84 1.02 2.65
N PRO A 321 14.97 1.14 1.93
CA PRO A 321 15.88 2.29 2.03
C PRO A 321 15.15 3.63 1.84
N LEU A 322 14.14 3.64 0.97
CA LEU A 322 13.28 4.77 0.68
C LEU A 322 11.83 4.48 1.06
N SER A 323 11.37 5.13 2.13
CA SER A 323 9.98 5.13 2.56
C SER A 323 9.49 6.53 2.88
N TRP A 324 9.04 7.24 1.85
CA TRP A 324 8.40 8.54 2.01
C TRP A 324 7.12 8.42 2.84
N THR A 325 6.65 9.51 3.45
CA THR A 325 5.44 9.50 4.31
C THR A 325 4.22 8.90 3.60
N HIS A 326 4.03 9.26 2.33
CA HIS A 326 2.96 8.76 1.47
C HIS A 326 3.06 7.26 1.11
N HIS A 327 4.16 6.56 1.45
CA HIS A 327 4.21 5.10 1.34
C HIS A 327 3.41 4.41 2.46
N PHE A 328 3.20 5.06 3.61
CA PHE A 328 2.62 4.48 4.82
C PHE A 328 1.09 4.32 4.79
N VAL A 329 0.47 4.19 3.62
CA VAL A 329 -0.97 3.91 3.44
C VAL A 329 -1.43 2.63 4.17
N TRP A 330 -0.50 1.77 4.55
CA TRP A 330 -0.71 0.59 5.40
C TRP A 330 -1.27 0.89 6.80
N VAL A 331 -1.22 2.15 7.27
CA VAL A 331 -1.94 2.56 8.48
C VAL A 331 -3.45 2.34 8.35
N VAL A 332 -4.01 2.38 7.14
CA VAL A 332 -5.43 2.14 6.90
C VAL A 332 -5.83 0.70 7.26
N PRO A 333 -5.28 -0.37 6.64
CA PRO A 333 -5.61 -1.73 7.05
C PRO A 333 -5.18 -2.05 8.48
N LEU A 334 -4.09 -1.45 8.99
CA LEU A 334 -3.67 -1.62 10.38
C LEU A 334 -4.72 -1.07 11.38
N ALA A 335 -5.31 0.10 11.10
CA ALA A 335 -6.37 0.68 11.92
C ALA A 335 -7.59 -0.24 12.06
N PHE A 336 -7.91 -1.01 11.02
CA PHE A 336 -8.95 -2.03 11.05
C PHE A 336 -8.52 -3.29 11.80
N ALA A 337 -7.27 -3.71 11.64
CA ALA A 337 -6.71 -4.86 12.35
C ALA A 337 -6.76 -4.68 13.87
N ILE A 338 -6.55 -3.45 14.35
CA ILE A 338 -6.51 -3.09 15.77
C ILE A 338 -7.87 -3.29 16.47
N ARG A 339 -8.98 -3.26 15.73
CA ARG A 339 -10.33 -3.50 16.28
C ARG A 339 -10.48 -4.91 16.86
N ASN A 340 -9.62 -5.84 16.44
CA ASN A 340 -9.58 -7.18 16.99
C ASN A 340 -9.07 -7.17 18.44
N ARG A 341 -9.97 -7.38 19.40
CA ARG A 341 -9.66 -7.37 20.84
C ARG A 341 -8.71 -8.49 21.28
N VAL A 342 -8.46 -9.50 20.43
CA VAL A 342 -7.50 -10.59 20.69
C VAL A 342 -6.04 -10.11 20.67
N LEU A 343 -5.76 -8.92 20.11
CA LEU A 343 -4.42 -8.35 20.15
C LEU A 343 -4.02 -7.99 21.60
N PRO A 344 -2.82 -8.42 22.07
CA PRO A 344 -2.28 -8.04 23.36
C PRO A 344 -2.32 -6.52 23.57
N PRO A 345 -2.57 -6.03 24.80
CA PRO A 345 -2.69 -4.59 25.07
C PRO A 345 -1.48 -3.77 24.59
N LEU A 346 -0.25 -4.29 24.77
CA LEU A 346 0.97 -3.64 24.29
C LEU A 346 0.99 -3.49 22.76
N VAL A 347 0.72 -4.57 22.02
CA VAL A 347 0.68 -4.56 20.55
C VAL A 347 -0.40 -3.60 20.05
N ARG A 348 -1.58 -3.64 20.67
CA ARG A 348 -2.68 -2.73 20.36
C ARG A 348 -2.31 -1.28 20.64
N GLY A 349 -1.70 -0.98 21.78
CA GLY A 349 -1.26 0.36 22.15
C GLY A 349 -0.23 0.93 21.16
N LEU A 350 0.80 0.14 20.85
CA LEU A 350 1.84 0.53 19.88
C LEU A 350 1.27 0.70 18.46
N ALA A 351 0.39 -0.20 18.03
CA ALA A 351 -0.25 -0.09 16.72
C ALA A 351 -1.14 1.15 16.62
N THR A 352 -1.91 1.46 17.67
CA THR A 352 -2.72 2.69 17.74
C THR A 352 -1.82 3.93 17.71
N ALA A 353 -0.77 3.97 18.53
CA ALA A 353 0.17 5.08 18.55
C ALA A 353 0.82 5.29 17.17
N PHE A 354 1.26 4.21 16.51
CA PHE A 354 1.82 4.25 15.16
C PHE A 354 0.80 4.79 14.15
N VAL A 355 -0.43 4.27 14.13
CA VAL A 355 -1.49 4.72 13.22
C VAL A 355 -1.78 6.21 13.42
N LEU A 356 -1.93 6.67 14.67
CA LEU A 356 -2.22 8.07 14.97
C LEU A 356 -1.06 8.98 14.59
N TRP A 357 0.17 8.64 14.99
CA TRP A 357 1.37 9.41 14.70
C TRP A 357 1.58 9.60 13.19
N VAL A 358 1.52 8.49 12.44
CA VAL A 358 1.74 8.50 10.99
C VAL A 358 0.58 9.18 10.26
N SER A 359 -0.67 9.00 10.71
CA SER A 359 -1.82 9.66 10.07
C SER A 359 -1.82 11.17 10.29
N ALA A 360 -1.35 11.64 11.46
CA ALA A 360 -1.25 13.06 11.77
C ALA A 360 0.01 13.71 11.17
N ALA A 361 1.11 12.95 11.07
CA ALA A 361 2.40 13.37 10.52
C ALA A 361 2.90 14.73 11.07
N VAL A 362 2.73 14.97 12.37
CA VAL A 362 3.05 16.25 13.02
C VAL A 362 4.52 16.68 12.86
N PHE A 363 5.43 15.73 12.68
CA PHE A 363 6.85 15.98 12.42
C PHE A 363 7.10 16.77 11.13
N LYS A 364 6.16 16.82 10.19
CA LYS A 364 6.30 17.63 8.95
C LYS A 364 6.39 19.14 9.19
N GLN A 365 6.11 19.61 10.42
CA GLN A 365 6.29 21.00 10.82
C GLN A 365 7.75 21.36 11.11
N MET A 366 8.65 20.37 11.24
CA MET A 366 10.08 20.61 11.47
C MET A 366 10.75 21.20 10.23
N PRO A 367 11.85 21.96 10.35
CA PRO A 367 12.61 22.43 9.19
C PRO A 367 13.15 21.25 8.36
N TRP A 368 12.96 21.20 7.04
CA TRP A 368 13.36 20.06 6.22
C TRP A 368 14.02 20.48 4.90
N GLY A 369 14.79 19.56 4.32
CA GLY A 369 15.50 19.77 3.05
C GLY A 369 16.85 20.45 3.17
N GLN A 370 17.61 20.46 2.07
CA GLN A 370 18.93 21.11 1.97
C GLN A 370 19.94 20.69 3.04
N GLY A 371 19.84 19.47 3.58
CA GLY A 371 20.81 18.96 4.56
C GLY A 371 20.50 19.26 6.03
N VAL A 372 19.46 20.04 6.35
CA VAL A 372 19.19 20.53 7.72
C VAL A 372 18.93 19.40 8.72
N GLU A 373 18.43 18.25 8.24
CA GLU A 373 18.15 17.07 9.06
C GLU A 373 19.42 16.46 9.69
N LEU A 374 20.58 16.66 9.07
CA LEU A 374 21.86 16.21 9.62
C LEU A 374 22.32 17.09 10.79
N THR A 375 21.91 18.37 10.79
CA THR A 375 22.28 19.37 11.78
C THR A 375 21.29 19.49 12.95
N TYR A 376 20.21 18.72 12.93
CA TYR A 376 19.24 18.66 14.02
C TYR A 376 19.89 18.43 15.40
N ALA A 377 19.33 19.05 16.43
CA ALA A 377 19.67 18.68 17.81
C ALA A 377 19.21 17.24 18.10
N PHE A 378 19.77 16.62 19.14
CA PHE A 378 19.44 15.24 19.50
C PHE A 378 17.93 15.02 19.72
N GLY A 379 17.25 15.98 20.37
CA GLY A 379 15.81 15.94 20.57
C GLY A 379 15.01 15.94 19.26
N ASP A 380 15.40 16.79 18.31
CA ASP A 380 14.77 16.85 16.99
C ASP A 380 15.00 15.56 16.20
N LYS A 381 16.19 14.96 16.29
CA LYS A 381 16.47 13.66 15.69
C LYS A 381 15.57 12.55 16.25
N LEU A 382 15.25 12.59 17.56
CA LEU A 382 14.29 11.67 18.17
C LEU A 382 12.88 11.87 17.59
N VAL A 383 12.41 13.12 17.50
CA VAL A 383 11.09 13.45 16.91
C VAL A 383 11.00 12.96 15.46
N ALA A 384 12.03 13.23 14.66
CA ALA A 384 12.13 12.79 13.26
C ALA A 384 12.25 11.26 13.08
N ALA A 385 12.52 10.52 14.16
CA ALA A 385 12.66 9.06 14.18
C ALA A 385 11.50 8.33 14.88
N VAL A 386 10.47 9.04 15.37
CA VAL A 386 9.33 8.41 16.05
C VAL A 386 8.63 7.37 15.18
N THR A 387 8.46 7.62 13.87
CA THR A 387 7.83 6.65 12.96
C THR A 387 8.59 5.32 12.92
N PRO A 388 9.90 5.27 12.58
CA PRO A 388 10.63 4.02 12.61
C PRO A 388 10.75 3.42 14.02
N MET A 389 10.88 4.23 15.08
CA MET A 389 10.93 3.73 16.46
C MET A 389 9.63 3.00 16.86
N LEU A 390 8.47 3.63 16.66
CA LEU A 390 7.16 3.02 16.94
C LEU A 390 6.92 1.78 16.07
N GLY A 391 7.33 1.84 14.80
CA GLY A 391 7.20 0.71 13.88
C GLY A 391 8.05 -0.50 14.31
N VAL A 392 9.30 -0.28 14.71
CA VAL A 392 10.17 -1.34 15.24
C VAL A 392 9.63 -1.90 16.55
N ALA A 393 9.21 -1.03 17.48
CA ALA A 393 8.59 -1.45 18.74
C ALA A 393 7.34 -2.32 18.48
N LEU A 394 6.49 -1.93 17.53
CA LEU A 394 5.32 -2.70 17.13
C LEU A 394 5.70 -4.07 16.56
N VAL A 395 6.67 -4.13 15.65
CA VAL A 395 7.16 -5.39 15.05
C VAL A 395 7.71 -6.33 16.12
N VAL A 396 8.56 -5.83 17.01
CA VAL A 396 9.15 -6.62 18.10
C VAL A 396 8.08 -7.09 19.08
N ALA A 397 7.19 -6.19 19.53
CA ALA A 397 6.09 -6.54 20.43
C ALA A 397 5.18 -7.61 19.81
N ALA A 398 4.84 -7.47 18.53
CA ALA A 398 4.04 -8.45 17.80
C ALA A 398 4.75 -9.80 17.65
N ALA A 399 6.08 -9.82 17.59
CA ALA A 399 6.87 -11.05 17.55
C ALA A 399 6.83 -11.79 18.90
N VAL A 400 7.08 -11.07 20.01
CA VAL A 400 7.27 -11.68 21.35
C VAL A 400 5.97 -11.97 22.11
N THR A 401 4.90 -11.20 21.86
CA THR A 401 3.63 -11.33 22.61
C THR A 401 2.59 -12.23 21.95
N THR A 402 2.97 -12.99 20.91
CA THR A 402 2.01 -13.84 20.21
C THR A 402 1.37 -14.86 21.17
N PRO A 403 0.01 -14.88 21.29
CA PRO A 403 -0.66 -15.73 22.27
C PRO A 403 -0.24 -17.20 22.13
N ARG A 404 0.06 -17.89 23.23
CA ARG A 404 0.30 -19.34 23.19
C ARG A 404 -0.89 -20.03 22.54
N ARG A 405 -0.65 -21.08 21.74
CA ARG A 405 -1.74 -21.90 21.16
C ARG A 405 -2.65 -22.32 22.31
N SER A 406 -3.89 -21.85 22.30
CA SER A 406 -4.93 -22.50 23.11
C SER A 406 -5.06 -23.91 22.53
N THR A 407 -4.56 -24.90 23.25
CA THR A 407 -4.94 -26.30 23.04
C THR A 407 -6.40 -26.40 23.46
N SER A 408 -7.32 -25.94 22.62
CA SER A 408 -8.73 -26.25 22.79
C SER A 408 -8.88 -27.75 22.55
N ARG A 409 -8.82 -28.50 23.65
CA ARG A 409 -9.20 -29.89 23.76
C ARG A 409 -10.57 -30.00 23.10
N THR A 410 -10.65 -30.63 21.94
CA THR A 410 -11.92 -31.07 21.35
C THR A 410 -12.55 -32.04 22.33
N THR A 411 -13.33 -31.52 23.27
CA THR A 411 -14.37 -32.29 23.94
C THR A 411 -15.37 -32.67 22.86
N ARG A 412 -15.19 -33.86 22.28
CA ARG A 412 -16.27 -34.54 21.58
C ARG A 412 -17.46 -34.58 22.55
N PRO A 413 -18.66 -34.15 22.15
CA PRO A 413 -19.84 -34.42 22.95
C PRO A 413 -19.98 -35.95 23.05
N ARG A 414 -20.08 -36.47 24.29
CA ARG A 414 -20.56 -37.84 24.51
C ARG A 414 -21.97 -37.88 23.93
N LEU A 415 -22.18 -38.73 22.94
CA LEU A 415 -23.52 -39.17 22.56
C LEU A 415 -24.03 -39.99 23.75
N GLU A 416 -24.89 -39.40 24.57
CA GLU A 416 -25.73 -40.15 25.49
C GLU A 416 -26.78 -40.86 24.65
N THR A 417 -26.64 -42.18 24.53
CA THR A 417 -27.72 -43.07 24.06
C THR A 417 -28.86 -43.03 25.07
N PRO A 418 -30.12 -42.80 24.65
CA PRO A 418 -31.27 -42.93 25.53
C PRO A 418 -31.43 -44.39 25.96
N ALA A 419 -31.64 -44.61 27.25
CA ALA A 419 -32.06 -45.89 27.77
C ALA A 419 -33.45 -46.24 27.21
N VAL A 420 -33.57 -47.42 26.63
CA VAL A 420 -34.86 -48.04 26.28
C VAL A 420 -35.45 -48.56 27.59
N GLN A 421 -36.64 -48.05 27.94
CA GLN A 421 -37.59 -48.73 28.84
C GLN A 421 -38.73 -49.26 28.00
#